data_AF-A0A7S0XPE7-F1
#
_entry.id   AF-A0A7S0XPE7-F1
#
_cell.length_a   1.000
_cell.length_b   1.000
_cell.length_c   1.000
_cell.angle_alpha   90.00
_cell.angle_beta   90.00
_cell.angle_gamma   90.00
#
_symmetry.space_group_name_H-M   'P 1'
#
loop_
_entity.id
_entity.type
_entity.pdbx_description
1 polymer ?
#
loop_
_entity_poly.entity_id
_entity_poly.type
_entity_poly.pdbx_seq_one_letter_code
_entity_poly.pdbx_strand_id
1 'polypeptide(L)'
;VELDWETEAEWRELYGIVREGNPPSVSRFNNAMRLCLRAVQAGLGFKGVHRGLDLLALMQACGVAPNLRTFNAFICICAAAGAQGSTVALDYGVRVVELMRRVGVTPGLKAATRLLSALVSLDSPSSEPVANMERALSFLTLMRESGVELD
;
A
#
# COMPACT_ATOMS: atom_id res chain seq x y z
N VAL A 1 -11.92 16.76 11.08
CA VAL A 1 -10.83 15.92 11.61
C VAL A 1 -11.44 14.94 12.60
N GLU A 2 -12.24 14.00 12.10
CA GLU A 2 -13.00 13.02 12.91
C GLU A 2 -12.40 11.60 12.82
N LEU A 3 -11.49 11.36 11.88
CA LEU A 3 -10.84 10.07 11.64
C LEU A 3 -9.82 9.67 12.72
N ASP A 4 -9.37 10.61 13.57
CA ASP A 4 -8.27 10.35 14.51
C ASP A 4 -8.73 9.44 15.67
N TRP A 5 -9.99 9.52 16.11
CA TRP A 5 -10.47 8.71 17.24
C TRP A 5 -11.02 7.34 16.83
N GLU A 6 -11.74 7.23 15.69
CA GLU A 6 -12.25 5.94 15.19
C GLU A 6 -11.10 5.02 14.80
N THR A 7 -10.11 5.56 14.09
CA THR A 7 -8.95 4.75 13.71
C THR A 7 -8.20 4.28 14.95
N GLU A 8 -7.91 5.15 15.92
CA GLU A 8 -7.19 4.78 17.16
C GLU A 8 -7.90 3.69 17.98
N ALA A 9 -9.24 3.70 18.06
CA ALA A 9 -9.98 2.64 18.74
C ALA A 9 -9.83 1.28 18.04
N GLU A 10 -9.99 1.25 16.71
CA GLU A 10 -9.82 0.05 15.89
C GLU A 10 -8.37 -0.48 15.96
N TRP A 11 -7.38 0.42 16.03
CA TRP A 11 -5.99 0.04 16.26
C TRP A 11 -5.78 -0.59 17.62
N ARG A 12 -6.31 0.02 18.70
CA ARG A 12 -6.18 -0.53 20.05
C ARG A 12 -6.80 -1.90 20.18
N GLU A 13 -7.95 -2.13 19.54
CA GLU A 13 -8.58 -3.45 19.51
C GLU A 13 -7.68 -4.47 18.79
N LEU A 14 -7.19 -4.13 17.59
CA LEU A 14 -6.32 -5.02 16.82
C LEU A 14 -5.04 -5.38 17.59
N TYR A 15 -4.36 -4.38 18.18
CA TYR A 15 -3.17 -4.59 19.00
C TYR A 15 -3.48 -5.33 20.31
N GLY A 16 -4.66 -5.11 20.90
CA GLY A 16 -5.14 -5.84 22.07
C GLY A 16 -5.28 -7.33 21.80
N ILE A 17 -5.97 -7.70 20.72
CA ILE A 17 -6.15 -9.08 20.27
C ILE A 17 -4.79 -9.78 20.04
N VAL A 18 -3.84 -9.07 19.42
CA VAL A 18 -2.47 -9.61 19.22
C VAL A 18 -1.76 -9.82 20.56
N ARG A 19 -1.86 -8.87 21.50
CA ARG A 19 -1.23 -8.98 22.83
C ARG A 19 -1.82 -10.12 23.67
N GLU A 20 -3.08 -10.43 23.47
CA GLU A 20 -3.76 -11.57 24.11
C GLU A 20 -3.37 -12.93 23.51
N GLY A 21 -2.49 -12.94 22.50
CA GLY A 21 -1.96 -14.16 21.88
C GLY A 21 -2.90 -14.78 20.85
N ASN A 22 -3.94 -14.07 20.42
CA ASN A 22 -4.88 -14.55 19.42
C ASN A 22 -4.55 -13.92 18.06
N PRO A 23 -4.05 -14.68 17.06
CA PRO A 23 -3.68 -14.09 15.77
C PRO A 23 -4.93 -13.54 15.06
N PRO A 24 -5.00 -12.24 14.74
CA PRO A 24 -6.14 -11.68 14.03
C PRO A 24 -6.26 -12.32 12.64
N SER A 25 -7.48 -12.50 12.16
CA SER A 25 -7.69 -13.04 10.82
C SER A 25 -7.19 -12.08 9.74
N VAL A 26 -6.80 -12.60 8.58
CA VAL A 26 -6.43 -11.81 7.39
C VAL A 26 -7.54 -10.78 7.02
N SER A 27 -8.80 -11.11 7.29
CA SER A 27 -9.94 -10.20 7.07
C SER A 27 -9.87 -8.94 7.96
N ARG A 28 -9.48 -9.09 9.24
CA ARG A 28 -9.30 -7.94 10.14
C ARG A 28 -8.18 -7.03 9.67
N PHE A 29 -7.03 -7.59 9.29
CA PHE A 29 -5.93 -6.81 8.71
C PHE A 29 -6.34 -6.10 7.42
N ASN A 30 -7.10 -6.76 6.54
CA ASN A 30 -7.63 -6.14 5.32
C ASN A 30 -8.62 -5.00 5.59
N ASN A 31 -9.36 -5.06 6.70
CA ASN A 31 -10.20 -3.94 7.13
C ASN A 31 -9.35 -2.77 7.61
N ALA A 32 -8.32 -3.04 8.43
CA ALA A 32 -7.39 -2.02 8.90
C ALA A 32 -6.64 -1.33 7.75
N MET A 33 -6.25 -2.08 6.71
CA MET A 33 -5.68 -1.52 5.47
C MET A 33 -6.64 -0.54 4.78
N ARG A 34 -7.95 -0.81 4.76
CA ARG A 34 -8.93 0.12 4.17
C ARG A 34 -9.06 1.41 4.97
N LEU A 35 -8.92 1.36 6.28
CA LEU A 35 -8.91 2.55 7.14
C LEU A 35 -7.68 3.41 6.85
N CYS A 36 -6.52 2.78 6.62
CA CYS A 36 -5.31 3.49 6.20
C CYS A 36 -5.54 4.26 4.90
N LEU A 37 -6.22 3.65 3.91
CA LEU A 37 -6.56 4.32 2.65
C LEU A 37 -7.48 5.53 2.89
N ARG A 38 -8.50 5.39 3.74
CA ARG A 38 -9.40 6.50 4.10
C ARG A 38 -8.64 7.63 4.79
N ALA A 39 -7.69 7.29 5.66
CA ALA A 39 -6.82 8.27 6.31
C ALA A 39 -6.00 9.05 5.27
N VAL A 40 -5.40 8.37 4.28
CA VAL A 40 -4.73 9.04 3.17
C VAL A 40 -5.69 9.97 2.43
N GLN A 41 -6.88 9.50 2.06
CA GLN A 41 -7.87 10.31 1.34
C GLN A 41 -8.36 11.54 2.12
N ALA A 42 -8.30 11.50 3.45
CA ALA A 42 -8.63 12.64 4.31
C ALA A 42 -7.46 13.60 4.56
N GLY A 43 -6.36 13.47 3.81
CA GLY A 43 -5.18 14.33 3.93
C GLY A 43 -4.15 13.87 4.96
N LEU A 44 -4.33 12.69 5.57
CA LEU A 44 -3.35 12.07 6.48
C LEU A 44 -2.44 11.08 5.73
N GLY A 45 -1.96 11.47 4.55
CA GLY A 45 -1.20 10.63 3.61
C GLY A 45 -0.05 9.87 4.26
N PHE A 46 0.82 10.58 4.98
CA PHE A 46 1.96 10.00 5.68
C PHE A 46 1.55 8.97 6.74
N LYS A 47 0.59 9.31 7.63
CA LYS A 47 0.11 8.41 8.68
C LYS A 47 -0.51 7.13 8.10
N GLY A 48 -1.29 7.25 7.01
CA GLY A 48 -1.93 6.11 6.37
C GLY A 48 -0.93 5.13 5.74
N VAL A 49 0.12 5.63 5.09
CA VAL A 49 1.18 4.80 4.50
C VAL A 49 1.97 4.07 5.59
N HIS A 50 2.41 4.77 6.64
CA HIS A 50 3.16 4.16 7.74
C HIS A 50 2.36 3.08 8.47
N ARG A 51 1.10 3.36 8.82
CA ARG A 51 0.23 2.37 9.44
C ARG A 51 -0.02 1.15 8.55
N GLY A 52 -0.08 1.34 7.23
CA GLY A 52 -0.15 0.23 6.28
C GLY A 52 1.10 -0.67 6.33
N LEU A 53 2.30 -0.09 6.46
CA LEU A 53 3.54 -0.85 6.64
C LEU A 53 3.55 -1.61 7.97
N ASP A 54 3.13 -0.94 9.05
CA ASP A 54 3.02 -1.54 10.38
C ASP A 54 2.08 -2.76 10.36
N LEU A 55 0.96 -2.69 9.62
CA LEU A 55 0.06 -3.83 9.45
C LEU A 55 0.73 -5.00 8.73
N LEU A 56 1.52 -4.77 7.67
CA LEU A 56 2.24 -5.86 6.99
C LEU A 56 3.27 -6.52 7.92
N ALA A 57 3.99 -5.72 8.69
CA ALA A 57 4.94 -6.21 9.69
C ALA A 57 4.23 -6.99 10.81
N LEU A 58 3.09 -6.49 11.28
CA LEU A 58 2.29 -7.13 12.32
C LEU A 58 1.70 -8.46 11.85
N MET A 59 1.22 -8.55 10.60
CA MET A 59 0.78 -9.80 9.98
C MET A 59 1.90 -10.83 9.99
N GLN A 60 3.11 -10.44 9.58
CA GLN A 60 4.29 -11.31 9.61
C GLN A 60 4.62 -11.76 11.04
N ALA A 61 4.61 -10.86 12.01
CA ALA A 61 4.88 -11.17 13.42
C ALA A 61 3.83 -12.13 14.02
N CYS A 62 2.57 -12.04 13.57
CA CYS A 62 1.49 -12.93 14.00
C CYS A 62 1.45 -14.26 13.22
N GLY A 63 2.36 -14.49 12.25
CA GLY A 63 2.33 -15.67 11.38
C GLY A 63 1.15 -15.69 10.40
N VAL A 64 0.55 -14.54 10.13
CA VAL A 64 -0.61 -14.39 9.25
C VAL A 64 -0.12 -13.97 7.87
N ALA A 65 -0.27 -14.82 6.85
CA ALA A 65 0.18 -14.51 5.49
C ALA A 65 -0.68 -13.41 4.85
N PRO A 66 -0.08 -12.30 4.36
CA PRO A 66 -0.77 -11.34 3.50
C PRO A 66 -1.25 -12.01 2.22
N ASN A 67 -2.42 -11.60 1.72
CA ASN A 67 -2.97 -12.11 0.47
C ASN A 67 -3.06 -11.00 -0.59
N LEU A 68 -3.54 -11.37 -1.78
CA LEU A 68 -3.76 -10.43 -2.89
C LEU A 68 -4.54 -9.18 -2.46
N ARG A 69 -5.57 -9.34 -1.61
CA ARG A 69 -6.37 -8.21 -1.14
C ARG A 69 -5.57 -7.29 -0.22
N THR A 70 -4.73 -7.84 0.65
CA THR A 70 -3.84 -7.08 1.54
C THR A 70 -2.89 -6.22 0.74
N PHE A 71 -2.18 -6.83 -0.22
CA PHE A 71 -1.20 -6.12 -1.02
C PHE A 71 -1.84 -5.08 -1.95
N ASN A 72 -2.94 -5.43 -2.63
CA ASN A 72 -3.66 -4.48 -3.47
C ASN A 72 -4.19 -3.27 -2.68
N ALA A 73 -4.64 -3.49 -1.44
CA ALA A 73 -5.05 -2.40 -0.56
C ALA A 73 -3.86 -1.49 -0.25
N PHE A 74 -2.70 -2.06 0.10
CA PHE A 74 -1.49 -1.27 0.38
C PHE A 74 -0.99 -0.48 -0.85
N ILE A 75 -1.01 -1.08 -2.04
CA ILE A 75 -0.69 -0.39 -3.29
C ILE A 75 -1.64 0.80 -3.52
N CYS A 76 -2.93 0.65 -3.21
CA CYS A 76 -3.89 1.76 -3.33
C CYS A 76 -3.61 2.89 -2.31
N ILE A 77 -3.19 2.56 -1.09
CA ILE A 77 -2.72 3.55 -0.09
C ILE A 77 -1.55 4.34 -0.66
N CYS A 78 -0.55 3.64 -1.21
CA CYS A 78 0.65 4.22 -1.79
C CYS A 78 0.33 5.13 -2.99
N ALA A 79 -0.50 4.65 -3.93
CA ALA A 79 -0.91 5.43 -5.09
C ALA A 79 -1.71 6.69 -4.70
N ALA A 80 -2.61 6.58 -3.71
CA ALA A 80 -3.38 7.72 -3.23
C ALA A 80 -2.49 8.77 -2.53
N ALA A 81 -1.48 8.34 -1.77
CA ALA A 81 -0.53 9.24 -1.13
C ALA A 81 0.43 9.87 -2.16
N GLY A 82 0.82 9.11 -3.19
CA GLY A 82 1.61 9.61 -4.32
C GLY A 82 0.87 10.68 -5.12
N ALA A 83 -0.44 10.50 -5.36
CA ALA A 83 -1.28 11.52 -5.99
C ALA A 83 -1.40 12.82 -5.16
N GLN A 84 -1.06 12.76 -3.87
CA GLN A 84 -0.95 13.93 -2.97
C GLN A 84 0.49 14.47 -2.87
N GLY A 85 1.41 13.99 -3.70
CA GLY A 85 2.81 14.46 -3.75
C GLY A 85 3.82 13.60 -2.99
N SER A 86 3.43 12.47 -2.39
CA SER A 86 4.36 11.61 -1.64
C SER A 86 5.10 10.62 -2.55
N THR A 87 6.29 11.00 -3.01
CA THR A 87 7.17 10.11 -3.80
C THR A 87 7.63 8.88 -3.00
N VAL A 88 7.90 9.05 -1.71
CA VAL A 88 8.28 7.96 -0.79
C VAL A 88 7.19 6.88 -0.73
N ALA A 89 5.91 7.27 -0.77
CA ALA A 89 4.81 6.32 -0.81
C ALA A 89 4.83 5.46 -2.09
N LEU A 90 5.21 6.05 -3.23
CA LEU A 90 5.31 5.32 -4.50
C LEU A 90 6.45 4.30 -4.46
N ASP A 91 7.59 4.64 -3.86
CA ASP A 91 8.70 3.70 -3.66
C ASP A 91 8.26 2.48 -2.82
N TYR A 92 7.46 2.69 -1.76
CA TYR A 92 6.87 1.58 -1.01
C TYR A 92 5.90 0.74 -1.86
N GLY A 93 5.09 1.38 -2.70
CA GLY A 93 4.20 0.69 -3.63
C GLY A 93 4.94 -0.25 -4.58
N VAL A 94 6.04 0.22 -5.18
CA VAL A 94 6.89 -0.58 -6.08
C VAL A 94 7.51 -1.76 -5.33
N ARG A 95 8.06 -1.52 -4.13
CA ARG A 95 8.66 -2.58 -3.29
C ARG A 95 7.64 -3.65 -2.90
N VAL A 96 6.39 -3.28 -2.66
CA VAL A 96 5.35 -4.25 -2.32
C VAL A 96 4.96 -5.12 -3.52
N VAL A 97 4.94 -4.58 -4.73
CA VAL A 97 4.72 -5.42 -5.94
C VAL A 97 5.85 -6.44 -6.11
N GLU A 98 7.10 -6.05 -5.87
CA GLU A 98 8.24 -6.98 -5.84
C GLU A 98 8.08 -8.05 -4.75
N LEU A 99 7.61 -7.66 -3.56
CA LEU A 99 7.32 -8.61 -2.48
C LEU A 99 6.22 -9.61 -2.88
N MET A 100 5.13 -9.15 -3.53
CA MET A 100 4.05 -10.01 -4.01
C MET A 100 4.59 -11.13 -4.90
N ARG A 101 5.46 -10.80 -5.85
CA ARG A 101 6.14 -11.77 -6.73
C ARG A 101 6.97 -12.78 -5.93
N ARG A 102 7.77 -12.31 -4.97
CA ARG A 102 8.62 -13.19 -4.13
C ARG A 102 7.82 -14.19 -3.30
N VAL A 103 6.61 -13.81 -2.88
CA VAL A 103 5.70 -14.69 -2.13
C VAL A 103 4.70 -15.43 -3.02
N GLY A 104 4.85 -15.38 -4.34
CA GLY A 104 4.01 -16.11 -5.30
C GLY A 104 2.59 -15.55 -5.45
N VAL A 105 2.35 -14.28 -5.12
CA VAL A 105 1.08 -13.58 -5.30
C VAL A 105 1.15 -12.70 -6.55
N THR A 106 0.26 -12.92 -7.51
CA THR A 106 0.20 -12.10 -8.74
C THR A 106 -0.39 -10.71 -8.44
N PRO A 107 0.28 -9.61 -8.80
CA PRO A 107 -0.25 -8.25 -8.65
C PRO A 107 -1.57 -8.04 -9.39
N GLY A 108 -2.52 -7.32 -8.77
CA GLY A 108 -3.78 -7.00 -9.44
C GLY A 108 -3.64 -5.85 -10.43
N LEU A 109 -4.07 -6.03 -11.68
CA LEU A 109 -4.02 -5.03 -12.76
C LEU A 109 -4.52 -3.65 -12.28
N LYS A 110 -5.72 -3.59 -11.69
CA LYS A 110 -6.34 -2.32 -11.26
C LYS A 110 -5.55 -1.57 -10.18
N ALA A 111 -4.87 -2.27 -9.28
CA ALA A 111 -4.04 -1.63 -8.25
C ALA A 111 -2.73 -1.13 -8.87
N ALA A 112 -2.14 -1.94 -9.74
CA ALA A 112 -0.90 -1.63 -10.42
C ALA A 112 -1.05 -0.45 -11.41
N THR A 113 -2.12 -0.40 -12.21
CA THR A 113 -2.42 0.75 -13.09
C THR A 113 -2.57 2.06 -12.31
N ARG A 114 -3.13 2.02 -11.10
CA ARG A 114 -3.23 3.23 -10.26
C ARG A 114 -1.86 3.71 -9.78
N LEU A 115 -0.98 2.79 -9.40
CA LEU A 115 0.38 3.15 -8.99
C LEU A 115 1.17 3.74 -10.17
N LEU A 116 1.06 3.12 -11.35
CA LEU A 116 1.66 3.63 -12.58
C LEU A 116 1.15 5.04 -12.93
N SER A 117 -0.17 5.25 -12.87
CA SER A 117 -0.77 6.56 -13.12
C SER A 117 -0.27 7.61 -12.13
N ALA A 118 -0.12 7.26 -10.85
CA ALA A 118 0.44 8.16 -9.84
C ALA A 118 1.93 8.50 -10.10
N LEU A 119 2.73 7.51 -10.54
CA LEU A 119 4.14 7.73 -10.93
C LEU A 119 4.26 8.72 -12.10
N VAL A 120 3.40 8.58 -13.12
CA VAL A 120 3.41 9.46 -14.30
C VAL A 120 2.82 10.84 -14.01
N SER A 121 1.81 10.94 -13.14
CA SER A 121 1.13 12.21 -12.84
C SER A 121 1.99 13.18 -12.03
N LEU A 122 3.04 12.70 -11.36
CA LEU A 122 4.01 13.56 -10.67
C LEU A 122 5.02 14.22 -11.60
N ASP A 123 5.01 13.91 -12.91
CA ASP A 123 5.97 14.42 -13.89
C ASP A 123 5.65 15.85 -14.40
N SER A 124 4.96 16.65 -13.57
CA SER A 124 4.76 18.08 -13.85
C SER A 124 6.11 18.83 -13.82
N PRO A 125 6.28 19.93 -14.59
CA PRO A 125 7.58 20.54 -14.91
C PRO A 125 8.37 21.14 -13.72
N SER A 126 7.94 20.93 -12.48
CA SER A 126 8.53 21.47 -11.24
C SER A 126 9.21 20.43 -10.34
N SER A 127 9.22 19.14 -10.70
CA SER A 127 9.88 18.06 -9.95
C SER A 127 10.86 17.29 -10.83
N GLU A 128 11.90 16.68 -10.25
CA GLU A 128 12.94 15.92 -10.96
C GLU A 128 12.32 14.90 -11.95
N PRO A 129 12.27 15.24 -13.26
CA PRO A 129 11.40 14.53 -14.20
C PRO A 129 11.96 13.15 -14.58
N VAL A 130 13.28 12.99 -14.46
CA VAL A 130 13.97 11.75 -14.83
C VAL A 130 13.65 10.61 -13.85
N ALA A 131 13.64 10.89 -12.55
CA ALA A 131 13.48 9.84 -11.54
C ALA A 131 12.08 9.22 -11.54
N ASN A 132 11.02 10.00 -11.79
CA ASN A 132 9.65 9.48 -11.82
C ASN A 132 9.38 8.64 -13.07
N MET A 133 9.87 9.10 -14.22
CA MET A 133 9.81 8.33 -15.46
C MET A 133 10.59 7.00 -15.33
N GLU A 134 11.80 7.02 -14.76
CA GLU A 134 12.59 5.81 -14.50
C GLU A 134 11.86 4.84 -13.56
N ARG A 135 11.21 5.33 -12.51
CA ARG A 135 10.36 4.51 -11.64
C ARG A 135 9.19 3.91 -12.40
N ALA A 136 8.49 4.69 -13.23
CA ALA A 136 7.37 4.21 -14.04
C ALA A 136 7.80 3.12 -15.02
N LEU A 137 8.94 3.31 -15.71
CA LEU A 137 9.53 2.31 -16.61
C LEU A 137 9.96 1.04 -15.86
N SER A 138 10.63 1.21 -14.72
CA SER A 138 11.01 0.07 -13.86
C SER A 138 9.80 -0.70 -13.38
N PHE A 139 8.73 0.01 -13.01
CA PHE A 139 7.47 -0.57 -12.57
C PHE A 139 6.73 -1.30 -13.70
N LEU A 140 6.73 -0.76 -14.92
CA LEU A 140 6.18 -1.43 -16.11
C LEU A 140 6.91 -2.75 -16.42
N THR A 141 8.23 -2.74 -16.34
CA THR A 141 9.04 -3.95 -16.51
C THR A 141 8.70 -4.97 -15.44
N LEU A 142 8.59 -4.55 -14.17
CA LEU A 142 8.17 -5.40 -13.06
C LEU A 142 6.78 -6.01 -13.27
N MET A 143 5.82 -5.23 -13.78
CA MET A 143 4.47 -5.71 -14.08
C MET A 143 4.46 -6.78 -15.18
N ARG A 144 5.22 -6.55 -16.26
CA ARG A 144 5.37 -7.52 -17.37
C ARG A 144 5.99 -8.82 -16.89
N GLU A 145 7.06 -8.75 -16.09
CA GLU A 145 7.70 -9.93 -15.50
C GLU A 145 6.78 -10.68 -14.52
N SER A 146 5.83 -9.98 -13.91
CA SER A 146 4.86 -10.57 -12.98
C SER A 146 3.66 -11.21 -13.67
N GLY A 147 3.62 -11.25 -15.01
CA GLY A 147 2.53 -11.83 -15.80
C GLY A 147 1.26 -10.98 -15.80
N VAL A 148 1.36 -9.68 -15.49
CA VAL A 148 0.24 -8.75 -15.59
C VAL A 148 0.27 -8.11 -16.98
N GLU A 149 -0.60 -8.55 -17.87
CA GLU A 149 -0.80 -7.92 -19.17
C GLU A 149 -1.51 -6.57 -18.98
N LEU A 150 -0.84 -5.50 -19.41
CA LEU A 150 -1.40 -4.16 -19.49
C LEU A 150 -1.97 -4.00 -20.91
N ASP A 151 -3.24 -4.34 -21.08
CA ASP A 151 -4.00 -4.06 -22.32
C ASP A 151 -4.25 -2.57 -22.52
#